data_AF-A0A6I4SM61-F1
#
_entry.id   AF-A0A6I4SM61-F1
#
_cell.length_a   1.000
_cell.length_b   1.000
_cell.length_c   1.000
_cell.angle_alpha   90.00
_cell.angle_beta   90.00
_cell.angle_gamma   90.00
#
_symmetry.space_group_name_H-M   'P 1'
#
loop_
_entity.id
_entity.type
_entity.pdbx_description
1 polymer ?
#
loop_
_entity_poly.entity_id
_entity_poly.type
_entity_poly.pdbx_seq_one_letter_code
_entity_poly.pdbx_strand_id
1 'polypeptide(L)' 'MKKIVIFVSALLLSACGAADNDPGPGGVSVGEARALDEAAEMIEAKRLPAQQAGEAETAQAEDSQDSDGPPES' A
#
# COMPACT_ATOMS: atom_id res chain seq x y z
N MET A 1 -15.28 33.44 26.67
CA MET A 1 -13.92 33.57 26.10
C MET A 1 -13.19 32.22 26.09
N LYS A 2 -12.78 31.67 27.24
CA LYS A 2 -11.96 30.44 27.31
C LYS A 2 -12.63 29.18 26.75
N LYS A 3 -13.94 29.03 26.94
CA LYS A 3 -14.74 27.91 26.39
C LYS A 3 -14.87 27.97 24.86
N ILE A 4 -14.91 29.18 24.29
CA ILE A 4 -14.98 29.40 22.85
C ILE A 4 -13.65 29.02 22.19
N VAL A 5 -12.53 29.36 22.83
CA VAL A 5 -11.19 28.97 22.36
C VAL A 5 -11.02 27.45 22.32
N ILE A 6 -11.48 26.73 23.35
CA ILE A 6 -11.42 25.25 23.38
C ILE A 6 -12.26 24.65 22.25
N PHE A 7 -13.47 25.17 22.04
CA PHE A 7 -14.37 24.65 21.02
C PHE A 7 -13.80 24.86 19.60
N VAL A 8 -13.30 26.06 19.32
CA VAL A 8 -12.66 26.38 18.03
C VAL A 8 -11.44 25.49 17.80
N SER A 9 -10.59 25.29 18.81
CA SER A 9 -9.39 24.47 18.67
C SER A 9 -9.70 22.99 18.38
N ALA A 10 -10.83 22.46 18.86
CA ALA A 10 -11.26 21.09 18.57
C ALA A 10 -11.75 20.93 17.11
N LEU A 11 -12.44 21.95 16.57
CA LEU A 11 -12.87 21.94 15.16
C LEU A 11 -11.70 22.04 14.16
N LEU A 12 -10.62 22.74 14.51
CA LEU A 12 -9.44 22.81 13.64
C LEU A 12 -8.69 21.48 13.57
N LEU A 13 -8.75 20.64 14.61
CA LEU A 13 -8.07 19.35 14.65
C LEU A 13 -8.74 18.29 13.77
N SER A 14 -10.06 18.37 13.55
CA SER A 14 -10.76 17.44 12.63
C SER A 14 -10.42 17.68 11.16
N ALA A 15 -9.76 18.79 10.83
CA ALA A 15 -9.23 19.05 9.49
C ALA A 15 -7.79 18.52 9.28
N CYS A 16 -7.17 17.97 10.32
CA CYS A 16 -5.82 17.38 10.28
C CYS A 16 -5.87 15.83 10.35
N GLY A 17 -7.04 15.25 10.14
CA GLY A 17 -7.24 13.81 10.00
C GLY A 17 -7.38 13.44 8.53
N ALA A 18 -6.88 12.26 8.16
CA ALA A 18 -6.96 11.74 6.79
C ALA A 18 -8.41 11.83 6.28
N ALA A 19 -8.64 12.64 5.26
CA ALA A 19 -9.86 12.52 4.48
C ALA A 19 -9.86 11.15 3.79
N ASP A 20 -11.02 10.57 3.47
CA ASP A 20 -11.10 9.31 2.69
C ASP A 20 -10.40 9.41 1.32
N ASN A 21 -10.10 10.64 0.87
CA ASN A 21 -9.39 10.97 -0.36
C ASN A 21 -7.92 11.34 -0.14
N ASP A 22 -7.44 11.42 1.11
CA ASP A 22 -6.01 11.61 1.36
C ASP A 22 -5.27 10.30 1.03
N PRO A 23 -4.11 10.37 0.35
CA PRO A 23 -3.30 9.19 0.10
C PRO A 23 -2.87 8.58 1.43
N GLY A 24 -3.28 7.34 1.66
CA GLY A 24 -2.93 6.57 2.85
C GLY A 24 -1.43 6.21 2.89
N PRO A 25 -0.98 5.51 3.93
CA PRO A 25 0.40 5.00 4.00
C PRO A 25 0.69 4.14 2.76
N GLY A 26 1.69 4.53 1.97
CA GLY A 26 1.97 3.96 0.64
C GLY A 26 1.60 4.86 -0.54
N GLY A 27 1.02 6.05 -0.30
CA GLY A 27 0.72 7.03 -1.34
C GLY A 27 -0.54 6.72 -2.16
N VAL A 28 -1.32 5.71 -1.76
CA VAL A 28 -2.54 5.27 -2.43
C VAL A 28 -3.77 5.61 -1.59
N SER A 29 -4.82 6.09 -2.22
CA SER A 29 -6.12 6.29 -1.60
C SER A 29 -6.78 4.95 -1.26
N VAL A 30 -7.78 4.99 -0.37
CA VAL A 30 -8.57 3.79 -0.01
C VAL A 30 -9.25 3.20 -1.26
N GLY A 31 -9.71 4.04 -2.18
CA GLY A 31 -10.32 3.62 -3.45
C GLY A 31 -9.33 2.91 -4.38
N GLU A 32 -8.11 3.42 -4.48
CA GLU A 32 -7.05 2.81 -5.28
C GLU A 32 -6.62 1.46 -4.71
N ALA A 33 -6.38 1.38 -3.39
CA ALA A 33 -6.03 0.13 -2.72
C ALA A 33 -7.08 -0.97 -2.98
N ARG A 34 -8.36 -0.61 -2.87
CA ARG A 34 -9.48 -1.55 -3.13
C ARG A 34 -9.52 -2.04 -4.58
N ALA A 35 -9.22 -1.18 -5.54
CA ALA A 35 -9.17 -1.55 -6.95
C ALA A 35 -7.99 -2.50 -7.24
N LEU A 36 -6.85 -2.32 -6.56
CA LEU A 36 -5.70 -3.23 -6.64
C LEU A 36 -6.03 -4.61 -6.07
N ASP A 37 -6.72 -4.67 -4.92
CA ASP A 37 -7.13 -5.93 -4.30
C ASP A 37 -8.10 -6.72 -5.20
N GLU A 38 -9.08 -6.04 -5.79
CA GLU A 38 -10.02 -6.67 -6.74
C GLU A 38 -9.29 -7.23 -7.97
N ALA A 39 -8.31 -6.48 -8.49
CA ALA A 39 -7.50 -6.95 -9.60
C ALA A 39 -6.68 -8.20 -9.23
N ALA A 40 -6.09 -8.24 -8.04
CA ALA A 40 -5.37 -9.41 -7.54
C ALA A 40 -6.29 -10.63 -7.39
N GLU A 41 -7.51 -10.44 -6.88
CA GLU A 41 -8.49 -11.50 -6.72
C GLU A 41 -8.93 -12.08 -8.08
N MET A 42 -9.09 -11.24 -9.11
CA MET A 42 -9.36 -11.71 -10.48
C MET A 42 -8.21 -12.50 -11.10
N ILE A 43 -6.97 -12.19 -10.74
CA ILE A 43 -5.78 -12.94 -11.18
C ILE A 43 -5.76 -14.31 -10.51
N GLU A 44 -5.99 -14.36 -9.19
CA GLU A 44 -6.01 -15.61 -8.44
C GLU A 44 -7.16 -16.52 -8.90
N ALA A 45 -8.35 -15.97 -9.13
CA ALA A 45 -9.49 -16.71 -9.66
C ALA A 45 -9.23 -17.33 -11.04
N LYS A 46 -8.28 -16.79 -11.82
CA LYS A 46 -7.89 -17.30 -13.14
C LYS A 46 -6.71 -18.27 -13.08
N ARG A 47 -6.03 -18.45 -11.95
CA ARG A 47 -4.95 -19.43 -11.86
C ARG A 47 -5.48 -20.82 -12.17
N LEU A 48 -4.87 -21.47 -13.17
CA LEU A 48 -5.09 -22.89 -13.40
C LEU A 48 -4.27 -23.71 -12.38
N PRO A 49 -4.73 -24.91 -12.00
CA PRO A 49 -4.10 -25.73 -10.96
C PRO A 49 -2.61 -26.03 -11.20
N ALA A 50 -2.14 -26.02 -12.46
CA ALA A 50 -0.72 -26.22 -12.79
C ALA A 50 0.20 -25.06 -12.34
N GLN A 51 -0.34 -23.84 -12.15
CA GLN A 51 0.42 -22.65 -11.73
C GLN A 51 0.40 -22.43 -10.21
N GLN A 52 -0.49 -23.11 -9.47
CA GLN A 52 -0.54 -23.04 -8.00
C GLN A 52 0.59 -23.84 -7.35
N ALA A 53 1.12 -24.86 -8.04
CA ALA A 53 2.18 -25.72 -7.52
C ALA A 53 3.59 -25.10 -7.60
N GLY A 54 3.78 -23.97 -8.29
CA GLY A 54 5.10 -23.38 -8.56
C GLY A 54 5.42 -22.07 -7.83
N GLU A 55 4.46 -21.44 -7.14
CA GLU A 55 4.66 -20.04 -6.67
C GLU A 55 5.06 -19.90 -5.21
N ALA A 56 5.08 -20.99 -4.43
CA ALA A 56 5.70 -20.99 -3.12
C ALA A 56 7.24 -21.06 -3.17
N GLU A 57 7.84 -21.34 -4.35
CA GLU A 57 9.28 -21.57 -4.48
C GLU A 57 10.06 -20.37 -5.06
N THR A 58 9.42 -19.43 -5.76
CA THR A 58 10.13 -18.33 -6.46
C THR A 58 10.15 -16.99 -5.73
N ALA A 59 9.32 -16.78 -4.69
CA ALA A 59 9.32 -15.53 -3.91
C ALA A 59 10.54 -15.36 -2.97
N GLN A 60 11.45 -16.35 -2.91
CA GLN A 60 12.69 -16.29 -2.11
C GLN A 60 13.97 -16.13 -2.95
N ALA A 61 13.88 -16.06 -4.28
CA ALA A 61 15.07 -16.07 -5.14
C ALA A 61 15.55 -14.69 -5.64
N GLU A 62 14.88 -13.58 -5.29
CA GLU A 62 15.22 -12.25 -5.84
C GLU A 62 15.90 -11.31 -4.82
N ASP A 63 16.03 -11.67 -3.54
CA ASP A 63 16.76 -10.88 -2.52
C ASP A 63 18.29 -11.14 -2.50
N SER A 64 18.86 -11.65 -3.60
CA SER A 64 20.30 -12.01 -3.64
C SER A 64 21.06 -11.52 -4.88
N GLN A 65 20.44 -10.70 -5.74
CA GLN A 65 21.11 -10.14 -6.92
C GLN A 65 21.15 -8.60 -6.87
N ASP A 66 21.65 -8.05 -5.76
CA ASP A 66 22.22 -6.69 -5.72
C ASP A 66 23.63 -6.74 -5.11
N SER A 67 24.50 -7.55 -5.72
CA SER A 67 25.94 -7.51 -5.48
C SER A 67 26.70 -7.73 -6.78
N ASP A 68 26.42 -6.90 -7.78
CA ASP A 68 27.28 -6.74 -8.96
C ASP A 68 27.49 -5.24 -9.20
N GLY A 69 28.21 -4.61 -8.27
CA GLY A 69 28.83 -3.32 -8.53
C GLY A 69 29.95 -3.52 -9.56
N PRO A 70 30.03 -2.72 -10.63
CA PRO A 70 31.08 -2.89 -11.64
C PRO A 70 32.46 -2.69 -11.00
N PRO A 71 33.50 -3.46 -11.37
CA PRO A 71 34.85 -3.11 -11.00
C PRO A 71 35.23 -1.82 -11.72
N GLU A 72 35.24 -0.70 -10.99
CA GLU A 72 35.84 0.53 -11.48
C GLU A 72 37.36 0.28 -11.61
N SER A 73 37.82 0.32 -12.86
CA SER A 73 39.23 0.21 -13.28
C SER A 73 40.01 1.49 -13.06
#